data_AF-A0A8X6GZ76-F1
#
_entry.id   AF-A0A8X6GZ76-F1
#
_cell.length_a   1.000
_cell.length_b   1.000
_cell.length_c   1.000
_cell.angle_alpha   90.00
_cell.angle_beta   90.00
_cell.angle_gamma   90.00
#
_symmetry.space_group_name_H-M   'P 1'
#
loop_
_entity.id
_entity.type
_entity.pdbx_description
1 polymer ?
#
loop_
_entity_poly.entity_id
_entity_poly.type
_entity_poly.pdbx_seq_one_letter_code
_entity_poly.pdbx_strand_id
1 'polypeptide(L)'
;MLGNMHNFKNHSVVWMLTGTGNNLRYVDLTKIHAELGQLICQSLPGYHAITGCDFNPAFFRKGKLKPYKILKKIPEYQEAFKNFNKSELIENIDEQQNFFNIIQRFTCNVYNAGNAIDVDAAQLFSNVHRLVYSL
;
A
#
# COMPACT_ATOMS: atom_id res chain seq x y z
N MET A 1 12.34 4.43 4.11
CA MET A 1 12.93 5.75 4.43
C MET A 1 11.90 6.86 4.44
N LEU A 2 11.14 7.08 3.36
CA LEU A 2 10.11 8.14 3.28
C LEU A 2 9.13 8.16 4.47
N GLY A 3 8.65 7.00 4.93
CA GLY A 3 7.70 6.92 6.05
C GLY A 3 8.17 7.52 7.38
N ASN A 4 9.48 7.63 7.60
CA ASN A 4 10.04 8.15 8.84
C ASN A 4 10.61 9.57 8.68
N MET A 5 10.35 10.24 7.55
CA MET A 5 10.91 11.57 7.30
C MET A 5 10.40 12.66 8.26
N HIS A 6 9.25 12.46 8.88
CA HIS A 6 8.70 13.32 9.93
C HIS A 6 9.54 13.36 11.23
N ASN A 7 10.46 12.40 11.41
CA ASN A 7 11.36 12.37 12.57
C ASN A 7 12.63 13.19 12.38
N PHE A 8 12.88 13.71 11.17
CA PHE A 8 14.04 14.57 10.90
C PHE A 8 13.74 16.00 11.34
N LYS A 9 14.78 16.72 11.76
CA LYS A 9 14.66 18.13 12.13
C LYS A 9 14.22 18.96 10.92
N ASN A 10 13.46 20.03 11.16
CA ASN A 10 12.86 20.88 10.11
C ASN A 10 13.85 21.50 9.10
N HIS A 11 15.16 21.51 9.40
CA HIS A 11 16.21 22.04 8.53
C HIS A 11 17.08 20.96 7.87
N SER A 12 16.77 19.68 8.10
CA SER A 12 17.51 18.58 7.49
C SER A 12 17.00 18.29 6.08
N VAL A 13 17.93 18.23 5.11
CA VAL A 13 17.62 17.83 3.73
C VAL A 13 18.19 16.45 3.47
N VAL A 14 17.35 15.55 2.95
CA VAL A 14 17.71 14.15 2.71
C VAL A 14 17.74 13.90 1.21
N TRP A 15 18.92 13.51 0.73
CA TRP A 15 19.15 13.11 -0.65
C TRP A 15 19.51 11.63 -0.71
N MET A 16 19.04 10.94 -1.74
CA MET A 16 19.42 9.56 -2.02
C MET A 16 20.15 9.50 -3.35
N LEU A 17 21.37 8.96 -3.35
CA LEU A 17 22.06 8.55 -4.56
C LEU A 17 21.50 7.18 -4.99
N THR A 18 21.08 7.06 -6.24
CA THR A 18 20.53 5.83 -6.81
C THR A 18 21.01 5.65 -8.25
N GLY A 19 20.86 4.43 -8.78
CA GLY A 19 21.37 4.04 -10.10
C GLY A 19 22.80 3.51 -10.05
N THR A 20 23.34 3.16 -11.21
CA THR A 20 24.70 2.62 -11.37
C THR A 20 25.34 3.18 -12.65
N GLY A 21 26.67 3.34 -12.64
CA GLY A 21 27.43 3.88 -13.77
C GLY A 21 26.92 5.26 -14.23
N ASN A 22 26.70 5.42 -15.53
CA ASN A 22 26.21 6.66 -16.12
C ASN A 22 24.74 7.00 -15.76
N ASN A 23 24.02 6.11 -15.07
CA ASN A 23 22.65 6.35 -14.61
C ASN A 23 22.57 6.78 -13.14
N LEU A 24 23.71 7.10 -12.51
CA LEU A 24 23.76 7.65 -11.17
C LEU A 24 22.99 8.98 -11.11
N ARG A 25 22.11 9.11 -10.13
CA ARG A 25 21.29 10.31 -9.94
C ARG A 25 21.00 10.54 -8.46
N TYR A 26 20.95 11.82 -8.09
CA TYR A 26 20.49 12.25 -6.78
C TYR A 26 18.98 12.48 -6.82
N VAL A 27 18.29 11.94 -5.82
CA VAL A 27 16.86 12.12 -5.63
C VAL A 27 16.65 12.88 -4.32
N ASP A 28 15.98 14.03 -4.42
CA ASP A 28 15.58 14.84 -3.26
C ASP A 28 14.38 14.20 -2.56
N LEU A 29 14.63 13.54 -1.44
CA LEU A 29 13.56 12.89 -0.69
C LEU A 29 12.79 13.88 0.19
N THR A 30 13.42 14.98 0.59
CA THR A 30 12.74 16.05 1.32
C THR A 30 11.64 16.67 0.45
N LYS A 31 11.95 16.94 -0.82
CA LYS A 31 10.96 17.43 -1.79
C LYS A 31 9.86 16.41 -2.05
N ILE A 32 10.19 15.13 -2.22
CA ILE A 32 9.20 14.07 -2.43
C ILE A 32 8.28 13.93 -1.22
N HIS A 33 8.82 13.95 0.00
CA HIS A 33 8.01 13.88 1.22
C HIS A 33 7.06 15.07 1.34
N ALA A 34 7.54 16.29 1.03
CA ALA A 34 6.71 17.49 1.03
C ALA A 34 5.56 17.41 0.01
N GLU A 35 5.81 16.87 -1.18
CA GLU A 35 4.79 16.73 -2.24
C GLU A 35 3.77 15.62 -1.95
N LEU A 36 4.24 14.47 -1.42
CA LEU A 36 3.37 13.34 -1.13
C LEU A 36 2.56 13.53 0.16
N GLY A 37 3.09 14.28 1.12
CA GLY A 37 2.52 14.44 2.44
C GLY A 37 2.86 13.29 3.39
N GLN A 38 2.80 13.60 4.68
CA GLN A 38 3.22 12.70 5.75
C GLN A 38 2.42 11.39 5.79
N LEU A 39 1.09 11.46 5.71
CA LEU A 39 0.23 10.27 5.83
C LEU A 39 0.48 9.26 4.70
N ILE A 40 0.59 9.73 3.46
CA ILE A 40 0.98 8.87 2.33
C ILE A 40 2.36 8.27 2.58
N CYS A 41 3.35 9.08 2.93
CA CYS A 41 4.71 8.58 3.16
C CYS A 41 4.75 7.50 4.25
N GLN A 42 4.04 7.71 5.36
CA GLN A 42 3.94 6.76 6.46
C GLN A 42 3.21 5.46 6.07
N SER A 43 2.27 5.51 5.11
CA SER A 43 1.58 4.31 4.60
C SER A 43 2.42 3.45 3.65
N LEU A 44 3.46 4.02 3.01
CA LEU A 44 4.25 3.32 1.98
C LEU A 44 4.93 2.01 2.45
N PRO A 45 5.46 1.89 3.69
CA PRO A 45 6.04 0.64 4.17
C PRO A 45 5.03 -0.52 4.24
N GLY A 46 3.88 -0.32 4.88
CA GLY A 46 2.82 -1.35 4.94
C GLY A 46 2.28 -1.67 3.55
N TYR A 47 2.10 -0.65 2.71
CA TYR A 47 1.72 -0.81 1.32
C TYR A 47 2.73 -1.68 0.53
N HIS A 48 4.03 -1.46 0.71
CA HIS A 48 5.09 -2.22 0.05
C HIS A 48 5.10 -3.69 0.52
N ALA A 49 4.87 -3.94 1.81
CA ALA A 49 4.78 -5.29 2.36
C ALA A 49 3.60 -6.09 1.75
N ILE A 50 2.42 -5.47 1.63
CA ILE A 50 1.20 -6.14 1.14
C ILE A 50 1.16 -6.27 -0.39
N THR A 51 1.62 -5.27 -1.13
CA THR A 51 1.55 -5.30 -2.61
C THR A 51 2.69 -6.05 -3.28
N GLY A 52 3.59 -6.63 -2.47
CA GLY A 52 4.75 -7.41 -2.89
C GLY A 52 6.06 -6.67 -2.62
N CYS A 53 6.89 -7.25 -1.77
CA CYS A 53 8.28 -6.86 -1.52
C CYS A 53 9.22 -7.97 -2.02
N ASP A 54 10.52 -7.85 -1.79
CA ASP A 54 11.48 -8.89 -2.20
C ASP A 54 11.23 -10.26 -1.51
N PHE A 55 10.46 -10.26 -0.42
CA PHE A 55 10.13 -11.44 0.38
C PHE A 55 8.67 -11.90 0.28
N ASN A 56 7.78 -11.08 -0.31
CA ASN A 56 6.35 -11.34 -0.35
C ASN A 56 5.83 -11.33 -1.80
N PRO A 57 4.98 -12.28 -2.20
CA PRO A 57 4.45 -12.30 -3.56
C PRO A 57 3.64 -11.04 -3.86
N ALA A 58 3.74 -10.57 -5.11
CA ALA A 58 2.94 -9.46 -5.60
C ALA A 58 1.53 -9.91 -6.00
N PHE A 59 0.59 -8.97 -6.03
CA PHE A 59 -0.75 -9.22 -6.55
C PHE A 59 -0.72 -9.68 -8.02
N PHE A 60 -1.40 -10.80 -8.31
CA PHE A 60 -1.37 -11.44 -9.62
C PHE A 60 -1.88 -10.50 -10.71
N ARG A 61 -1.03 -10.23 -11.72
CA ARG A 61 -1.31 -9.31 -12.84
C ARG A 61 -1.66 -7.88 -12.40
N LYS A 62 -1.28 -7.46 -11.19
CA LYS A 62 -1.45 -6.09 -10.70
C LYS A 62 -0.10 -5.52 -10.29
N GLY A 63 0.44 -4.61 -11.10
CA GLY A 63 1.60 -3.81 -10.68
C GLY A 63 1.22 -2.79 -9.60
N LYS A 64 2.21 -2.21 -8.92
CA LYS A 64 2.04 -1.26 -7.80
C LYS A 64 1.29 0.01 -8.15
N LEU A 65 1.37 0.49 -9.40
CA LEU A 65 0.78 1.77 -9.78
C LEU A 65 -0.74 1.85 -9.53
N LYS A 66 -1.51 0.80 -9.87
CA LYS A 66 -2.96 0.80 -9.65
C LYS A 66 -3.33 0.81 -8.15
N PRO A 67 -2.84 -0.14 -7.32
CA PRO A 67 -3.00 -0.09 -5.87
C PRO A 67 -2.57 1.24 -5.24
N TYR A 68 -1.48 1.85 -5.72
CA TYR A 68 -1.02 3.15 -5.21
C TYR A 68 -2.01 4.29 -5.52
N LYS A 69 -2.60 4.31 -6.72
CA LYS A 69 -3.65 5.28 -7.07
C LYS A 69 -4.90 5.13 -6.20
N ILE A 70 -5.22 3.90 -5.77
CA ILE A 70 -6.32 3.62 -4.85
C ILE A 70 -5.98 4.11 -3.45
N LEU A 71 -4.79 3.77 -2.94
CA LEU A 71 -4.27 4.24 -1.66
C LEU A 71 -4.33 5.77 -1.55
N LYS A 72 -3.87 6.49 -2.58
CA LYS A 72 -3.84 7.96 -2.58
C LYS A 72 -5.22 8.61 -2.48
N LYS A 73 -6.27 7.93 -2.92
CA LYS A 73 -7.64 8.46 -2.94
C LYS A 73 -8.42 8.24 -1.65
N ILE A 74 -8.06 7.23 -0.85
CA ILE A 74 -8.87 6.77 0.27
C ILE A 74 -8.05 6.86 1.58
N PRO A 75 -8.32 7.86 2.45
CA PRO A 75 -7.57 8.07 3.68
C PRO A 75 -7.61 6.87 4.65
N GLU A 76 -8.72 6.15 4.71
CA GLU A 76 -8.88 4.94 5.53
C GLU A 76 -7.81 3.88 5.21
N TYR A 77 -7.46 3.73 3.94
CA TYR A 77 -6.39 2.82 3.52
C TYR A 77 -5.03 3.32 3.97
N GLN A 78 -4.79 4.63 3.86
CA GLN A 78 -3.53 5.23 4.28
C GLN A 78 -3.31 5.03 5.79
N GLU A 79 -4.36 5.22 6.58
CA GLU A 79 -4.35 4.99 8.03
C GLU A 79 -4.08 3.51 8.37
N ALA A 80 -4.78 2.58 7.74
CA ALA A 80 -4.54 1.15 7.95
C ALA A 80 -3.10 0.75 7.59
N PHE A 81 -2.59 1.19 6.43
CA PHE A 81 -1.22 0.89 6.01
C PHE A 81 -0.14 1.60 6.84
N LYS A 82 -0.42 2.78 7.40
CA LYS A 82 0.46 3.45 8.38
C LYS A 82 0.60 2.62 9.64
N ASN A 83 -0.51 2.05 10.12
CA ASN A 83 -0.56 1.31 11.38
C ASN A 83 -0.20 -0.17 11.25
N PHE A 84 0.23 -0.62 10.05
CA PHE A 84 0.53 -2.02 9.71
C PHE A 84 1.47 -2.74 10.69
N ASN A 85 2.34 -2.00 11.39
CA ASN A 85 3.37 -2.54 12.26
C ASN A 85 3.16 -2.23 13.76
N LYS A 86 1.97 -1.80 14.17
CA LYS A 86 1.69 -1.48 15.56
C LYS A 86 1.39 -2.73 16.39
N SER A 87 1.89 -2.76 17.63
CA SER A 87 1.65 -3.84 18.59
C SER A 87 0.17 -4.03 18.92
N GLU A 88 -0.61 -2.95 18.85
CA GLU A 88 -2.07 -2.93 19.04
C GLU A 88 -2.80 -3.92 18.12
N LEU A 89 -2.31 -4.11 16.88
CA LEU A 89 -2.84 -5.10 15.93
C LEU A 89 -2.58 -6.56 16.34
N ILE A 90 -1.64 -6.79 17.25
CA ILE A 90 -1.27 -8.12 17.76
C ILE A 90 -2.04 -8.43 19.04
N GLU A 91 -2.27 -7.41 19.86
CA GLU A 91 -2.83 -7.54 21.21
C GLU A 91 -4.36 -7.46 21.24
N ASN A 92 -4.99 -6.79 20.26
CA ASN A 92 -6.44 -6.59 20.21
C ASN A 92 -7.08 -7.25 18.98
N ILE A 93 -7.93 -8.25 19.23
CA ILE A 93 -8.63 -9.02 18.18
C ILE A 93 -9.57 -8.14 17.34
N ASP A 94 -10.27 -7.19 17.97
CA ASP A 94 -11.22 -6.33 17.25
C ASP A 94 -10.51 -5.35 16.30
N GLU A 95 -9.37 -4.80 16.75
CA GLU A 95 -8.53 -3.94 15.91
C GLU A 95 -7.88 -4.72 14.77
N GLN A 96 -7.41 -5.93 15.07
CA GLN A 96 -6.88 -6.84 14.07
C GLN A 96 -7.93 -7.15 13.00
N GLN A 97 -9.16 -7.49 13.40
CA GLN A 97 -10.26 -7.78 12.48
C GLN A 97 -10.63 -6.56 11.64
N ASN A 98 -10.70 -5.38 12.26
CA ASN A 98 -10.97 -4.13 11.55
C ASN A 98 -9.89 -3.84 10.49
N PHE A 99 -8.62 -4.00 10.86
CA PHE A 99 -7.50 -3.87 9.93
C PHE A 99 -7.62 -4.86 8.77
N PHE A 100 -7.90 -6.14 9.03
CA PHE A 100 -8.12 -7.14 7.98
C PHE A 100 -9.25 -6.75 7.02
N ASN A 101 -10.39 -6.30 7.55
CA ASN A 101 -11.53 -5.85 6.72
C ASN A 101 -11.14 -4.69 5.79
N ILE A 102 -10.31 -3.76 6.26
CA ILE A 102 -9.82 -2.64 5.45
C ILE A 102 -8.89 -3.14 4.34
N ILE A 103 -7.96 -4.06 4.63
CA ILE A 103 -7.05 -4.64 3.64
C ILE A 103 -7.80 -5.49 2.60
N GLN A 104 -8.83 -6.22 3.02
CA GLN A 104 -9.69 -6.96 2.11
C GLN A 104 -10.43 -6.02 1.16
N ARG A 105 -11.07 -4.95 1.67
CA ARG A 105 -11.70 -3.90 0.84
C ARG A 105 -10.71 -3.24 -0.13
N PHE A 106 -9.50 -2.93 0.33
CA PHE A 106 -8.44 -2.41 -0.53
C PHE A 106 -8.12 -3.40 -1.67
N THR A 107 -7.99 -4.68 -1.35
CA THR A 107 -7.71 -5.75 -2.32
C THR A 107 -8.84 -5.90 -3.33
N CYS A 108 -10.10 -5.93 -2.89
CA CYS A 108 -11.27 -5.93 -3.77
C CYS A 108 -11.25 -4.74 -4.75
N ASN A 109 -10.94 -3.54 -4.26
CA ASN A 109 -10.80 -2.35 -5.10
C ASN A 109 -9.64 -2.47 -6.11
N VAL A 110 -8.52 -3.11 -5.74
CA VAL A 110 -7.41 -3.40 -6.66
C VAL A 110 -7.87 -4.32 -7.81
N TYR A 111 -8.78 -5.26 -7.55
CA TYR A 111 -9.32 -6.17 -8.55
C TYR A 111 -10.60 -5.67 -9.24
N ASN A 112 -11.12 -4.48 -8.88
CA ASN A 112 -12.42 -3.95 -9.33
C ASN A 112 -13.60 -4.87 -8.97
N ALA A 113 -13.53 -5.56 -7.83
CA ALA A 113 -14.58 -6.48 -7.38
C ALA A 113 -15.78 -5.79 -6.70
N GLY A 114 -16.16 -4.59 -7.15
CA GLY A 114 -17.29 -3.83 -6.60
C GLY A 114 -17.15 -3.49 -5.11
N ASN A 115 -18.28 -3.43 -4.39
CA ASN A 115 -18.35 -3.16 -2.94
C ASN A 115 -18.04 -4.39 -2.08
N ALA A 116 -17.41 -5.44 -2.63
CA ALA A 116 -17.08 -6.62 -1.87
C ALA A 116 -16.10 -6.27 -0.74
N ILE A 117 -16.47 -6.63 0.48
CA ILE A 117 -15.64 -6.45 1.67
C ILE A 117 -14.78 -7.69 1.89
N ASP A 118 -15.21 -8.84 1.37
CA ASP A 118 -14.54 -10.13 1.49
C ASP A 118 -13.85 -10.52 0.17
N VAL A 119 -12.54 -10.79 0.26
CA VAL A 119 -11.72 -11.21 -0.88
C VAL A 119 -12.11 -12.61 -1.35
N ASP A 120 -12.49 -13.51 -0.44
CA ASP A 120 -12.84 -14.88 -0.78
C ASP A 120 -14.18 -14.92 -1.54
N ALA A 121 -15.17 -14.17 -1.04
CA ALA A 121 -16.41 -13.93 -1.77
C ALA A 121 -16.14 -13.29 -3.15
N ALA A 122 -15.30 -12.25 -3.23
CA ALA A 122 -14.96 -11.58 -4.47
C ALA A 122 -14.25 -12.49 -5.49
N GLN A 123 -13.36 -13.37 -5.01
CA GLN A 123 -12.64 -14.33 -5.83
C GLN A 123 -13.58 -15.38 -6.40
N LEU A 124 -14.56 -15.85 -5.63
CA LEU A 124 -15.66 -16.69 -6.11
C LEU A 124 -16.43 -15.99 -7.25
N PHE A 125 -16.84 -14.73 -7.07
CA PHE A 125 -17.55 -13.99 -8.11
C PHE A 125 -16.71 -13.81 -9.39
N SER A 126 -15.42 -13.49 -9.28
CA SER A 126 -14.55 -13.30 -10.44
C SER A 126 -14.30 -14.59 -11.24
N ASN A 127 -14.28 -15.75 -10.57
CA ASN A 127 -14.14 -17.05 -11.22
C ASN A 127 -15.46 -17.54 -11.84
N VAL A 128 -16.59 -17.28 -11.21
CA VAL A 128 -17.93 -17.58 -11.77
C VAL A 128 -18.21 -16.72 -13.00
N HIS A 129 -17.89 -15.42 -12.97
CA HIS A 129 -18.04 -14.55 -14.13
C HIS A 129 -17.11 -14.94 -15.29
N ARG A 130 -15.93 -15.50 -15.00
CA ARG A 130 -15.04 -16.04 -16.04
C ARG A 130 -15.61 -17.29 -16.71
N LEU A 131 -16.27 -18.17 -15.96
CA LEU A 131 -16.90 -19.38 -16.48
C LEU A 131 -18.15 -19.07 -17.32
N VAL A 132 -18.99 -18.14 -16.87
CA VAL A 132 -20.25 -17.78 -17.55
C VAL A 132 -20.02 -17.03 -18.88
N TYR A 133 -18.88 -16.36 -19.06
CA TYR A 133 -18.52 -15.64 -20.29
C TYR A 133 -17.42 -16.35 -21.11
N SER A 134 -17.16 -17.63 -20.80
CA SER A 134 -16.25 -18.50 -21.57
C SER A 134 -16.97 -19.68 -22.25
N LEU A 135 -18.29 -19.67 -22.21
CA LEU A 135 -19.20 -20.54 -22.98
C LEU A 135 -20.00 -19.68 -23.95
#